data_AF-A0A1M5KZE2-F1
#
_entry.id   AF-A0A1M5KZE2-F1
#
_cell.length_a   1.000
_cell.length_b   1.000
_cell.length_c   1.000
_cell.angle_alpha   90.00
_cell.angle_beta   90.00
_cell.angle_gamma   90.00
#
_symmetry.space_group_name_H-M   'P 1'
#
loop_
_entity.id
_entity.type
_entity.pdbx_description
1 polymer ?
#
loop_
_entity_poly.entity_id
_entity_poly.type
_entity_poly.pdbx_seq_one_letter_code
_entity_poly.pdbx_strand_id
1 'polypeptide(L)'
;MTDNPYLKFKDDDLKESKVLAEALNISESDFLKIQDWFDQLLLYHQELTSDKEEQFNAEKNLENSFHELISSEIEKNSYKYILPKLLHYNNEFNGAFLRSLYVARLGALLGNNLIPNFVNDKMITYSPEDYFHITVYLKHNYFVSPNSNFLEGIIKIEQSRSIFKKATVEVKLSTLKNILEIINQISFHHDVICFKKILKLVSPKDILLIDYLKKFKVANNQCCYRIINRIMNLEIVENSWDDFEIKVQLIHFFDTARGANPSSSWLKKLDELTVRVGSSKLLQTANTVLDNNNCTDHKIDYGVQWSDDTAKRFLKSAQWIKDICR
;
A
#
# COMPACT_ATOMS: atom_id res chain seq x y z
N MET A 1 24.92 20.28 -16.51
CA MET A 1 23.74 19.57 -17.06
C MET A 1 22.80 19.40 -15.89
N THR A 2 21.70 20.16 -15.86
CA THR A 2 20.67 20.01 -14.83
C THR A 2 19.82 18.80 -15.20
N ASP A 3 19.85 17.75 -14.39
CA ASP A 3 18.97 16.58 -14.55
C ASP A 3 17.52 17.06 -14.61
N ASN A 4 16.84 16.89 -15.74
CA ASN A 4 15.41 17.16 -15.87
C ASN A 4 14.64 15.97 -15.26
N PRO A 5 13.99 16.13 -14.09
CA PRO A 5 13.32 15.01 -13.41
C PRO A 5 12.20 14.39 -14.25
N TYR A 6 11.54 15.18 -15.11
CA TYR A 6 10.48 14.70 -15.99
C TYR A 6 11.02 13.79 -17.10
N LEU A 7 12.15 14.17 -17.70
CA LEU A 7 12.78 13.34 -18.74
C LEU A 7 13.29 12.03 -18.14
N LYS A 8 13.94 12.11 -16.97
CA LYS A 8 14.41 10.93 -16.25
C LYS A 8 13.26 9.99 -15.85
N PHE A 9 12.19 10.54 -15.28
CA PHE A 9 10.97 9.78 -14.96
C PHE A 9 10.42 9.09 -16.20
N LYS A 10 10.26 9.83 -17.31
CA LYS A 10 9.72 9.31 -18.57
C LYS A 10 10.55 8.16 -19.13
N ASP A 11 11.88 8.30 -19.14
CA ASP A 11 12.77 7.29 -19.69
C ASP A 11 12.76 5.99 -18.85
N ASP A 12 12.77 6.13 -17.52
CA ASP A 12 12.70 5.00 -16.61
C ASP A 12 11.34 4.30 -16.68
N ASP A 13 10.24 5.07 -16.61
CA ASP A 13 8.87 4.57 -16.76
C ASP A 13 8.68 3.85 -18.10
N LEU A 14 9.18 4.40 -19.22
CA LEU A 14 9.05 3.78 -20.54
C LEU A 14 9.73 2.40 -20.58
N LYS A 15 10.90 2.27 -19.96
CA LYS A 15 11.63 1.00 -19.91
C LYS A 15 10.85 -0.06 -19.14
N GLU A 16 10.33 0.29 -17.96
CA GLU A 16 9.55 -0.65 -17.13
C GLU A 16 8.17 -0.95 -17.73
N SER A 17 7.55 0.06 -18.34
CA SER A 17 6.28 -0.03 -19.05
C SER A 17 6.32 -1.01 -20.22
N LYS A 18 7.40 -1.04 -21.00
CA LYS A 18 7.60 -2.03 -22.07
C LYS A 18 7.61 -3.45 -21.54
N VAL A 19 8.37 -3.70 -20.47
CA VAL A 19 8.44 -5.02 -19.80
C VAL A 19 7.06 -5.45 -19.28
N LEU A 20 6.31 -4.52 -18.69
CA LEU A 20 4.95 -4.80 -18.22
C LEU A 20 4.00 -5.10 -19.38
N ALA A 21 4.03 -4.30 -20.45
CA ALA A 21 3.17 -4.46 -21.62
C ALA A 21 3.40 -5.82 -22.31
N GLU A 22 4.67 -6.22 -22.48
CA GLU A 22 5.05 -7.54 -22.99
C GLU A 22 4.50 -8.66 -22.09
N ALA A 23 4.70 -8.57 -20.78
CA ALA A 23 4.22 -9.58 -19.83
C ALA A 23 2.68 -9.69 -19.79
N LEU A 24 1.98 -8.59 -20.01
CA LEU A 24 0.52 -8.52 -20.06
C LEU A 24 -0.06 -8.87 -21.45
N ASN A 25 0.79 -9.14 -22.45
CA ASN A 25 0.40 -9.36 -23.84
C ASN A 25 -0.41 -8.20 -24.43
N ILE A 26 0.05 -6.97 -24.21
CA ILE A 26 -0.52 -5.77 -24.83
C ILE A 26 0.03 -5.64 -26.25
N SER A 27 -0.82 -5.36 -27.22
CA SER A 27 -0.38 -5.13 -28.60
C SER A 27 0.51 -3.89 -28.67
N GLU A 28 1.49 -3.88 -29.57
CA GLU A 28 2.37 -2.71 -29.76
C GLU A 28 1.56 -1.44 -30.11
N SER A 29 0.52 -1.59 -30.94
CA SER A 29 -0.41 -0.50 -31.27
C SER A 29 -1.08 0.08 -30.02
N ASP A 30 -1.66 -0.76 -29.17
CA ASP A 30 -2.35 -0.30 -27.96
C ASP A 30 -1.37 0.30 -26.96
N PHE A 31 -0.19 -0.32 -26.80
CA PHE A 31 0.87 0.20 -25.96
C PHE A 31 1.27 1.63 -26.37
N LEU A 32 1.50 1.88 -27.66
CA LEU A 32 1.90 3.21 -28.16
C LEU A 32 0.81 4.26 -27.93
N LYS A 33 -0.46 3.92 -28.17
CA LYS A 33 -1.60 4.83 -27.94
C LYS A 33 -1.77 5.18 -26.46
N ILE A 34 -1.67 4.18 -25.58
CA ILE A 34 -1.73 4.40 -24.14
C ILE A 34 -0.53 5.23 -23.68
N GLN A 35 0.67 4.94 -24.19
CA GLN A 35 1.87 5.70 -23.84
C GLN A 35 1.77 7.16 -24.28
N ASP A 36 1.22 7.44 -25.46
CA ASP A 36 1.01 8.81 -25.94
C ASP A 36 0.10 9.61 -24.98
N TRP A 37 -0.98 9.00 -24.50
CA TRP A 37 -1.85 9.64 -23.51
C TRP A 37 -1.12 9.95 -22.19
N PHE A 38 -0.30 9.01 -21.70
CA PHE A 38 0.50 9.23 -20.49
C PHE A 38 1.62 10.27 -20.69
N ASP A 39 2.20 10.35 -21.89
CA ASP A 39 3.17 11.39 -22.26
C ASP A 39 2.51 12.76 -22.28
N GLN A 40 1.28 12.88 -22.81
CA GLN A 40 0.50 14.11 -22.76
C GLN A 40 0.14 14.49 -21.32
N LEU A 41 -0.29 13.52 -20.49
CA LEU A 41 -0.55 13.75 -19.07
C LEU A 41 0.68 14.30 -18.34
N LEU A 42 1.85 13.72 -18.59
CA LEU A 42 3.12 14.17 -17.99
C LEU A 42 3.50 15.58 -18.46
N LEU A 43 3.31 15.88 -19.74
CA LEU A 43 3.55 17.20 -20.31
C LEU A 43 2.66 18.26 -19.65
N TYR A 44 1.35 18.00 -19.53
CA TYR A 44 0.44 18.89 -18.81
C TYR A 44 0.87 19.07 -17.35
N HIS A 45 1.29 18.00 -16.67
CA HIS A 45 1.81 18.11 -15.30
C HIS A 45 3.06 18.99 -15.24
N GLN A 46 3.94 18.94 -16.24
CA GLN A 46 5.14 19.76 -16.31
C GLN A 46 4.82 21.25 -16.55
N GLU A 47 3.92 21.54 -17.49
CA GLU A 47 3.74 22.88 -18.05
C GLU A 47 2.63 23.70 -17.38
N LEU A 48 1.59 23.06 -16.83
CA LEU A 48 0.45 23.80 -16.27
C LEU A 48 0.88 24.74 -15.16
N THR A 49 0.33 25.94 -15.17
CA THR A 49 0.53 26.96 -14.14
C THR A 49 -0.46 26.75 -12.98
N SER A 50 -0.46 27.66 -12.00
CA SER A 50 -1.50 27.71 -10.97
C SER A 50 -2.84 28.29 -11.46
N ASP A 51 -2.94 28.65 -12.74
CA ASP A 51 -4.19 29.16 -13.31
C ASP A 51 -5.28 28.09 -13.30
N LYS A 52 -6.46 28.48 -12.81
CA LYS A 52 -7.56 27.56 -12.56
C LYS A 52 -8.27 27.16 -13.86
N GLU A 53 -8.37 28.07 -14.82
CA GLU A 53 -9.06 27.85 -16.09
C GLU A 53 -8.21 26.96 -17.00
N GLU A 54 -6.91 27.23 -17.08
CA GLU A 54 -5.93 26.37 -17.79
C GLU A 54 -5.97 24.93 -17.25
N GLN A 55 -5.89 24.76 -15.92
CA GLN A 55 -5.94 23.44 -15.30
C GLN A 55 -7.27 22.72 -15.56
N PHE A 56 -8.39 23.44 -15.55
CA PHE A 56 -9.71 22.85 -15.82
C PHE A 56 -9.87 22.44 -17.28
N ASN A 57 -9.39 23.25 -18.21
CA ASN A 57 -9.38 22.93 -19.63
C ASN A 57 -8.49 21.72 -19.92
N ALA A 58 -7.32 21.62 -19.29
CA ALA A 58 -6.44 20.47 -19.42
C ALA A 58 -7.05 19.19 -18.83
N GLU A 59 -7.65 19.25 -17.64
CA GLU A 59 -8.41 18.13 -17.05
C GLU A 59 -9.47 17.59 -18.02
N LYS A 60 -10.31 18.48 -18.57
CA LYS A 60 -11.38 18.12 -19.50
C LYS A 60 -10.84 17.54 -20.81
N ASN A 61 -9.77 18.12 -21.37
CA ASN A 61 -9.17 17.62 -22.61
C ASN A 61 -8.59 16.21 -22.41
N LEU A 62 -7.85 15.99 -21.32
CA LEU A 62 -7.28 14.69 -20.98
C LEU A 62 -8.37 13.64 -20.69
N GLU A 63 -9.45 14.03 -20.01
CA GLU A 63 -10.58 13.14 -19.74
C GLU A 63 -11.27 12.72 -21.04
N ASN A 64 -11.55 13.68 -21.94
CA ASN A 64 -12.16 13.39 -23.23
C ASN A 64 -11.28 12.46 -24.09
N SER A 65 -9.98 12.77 -24.22
CA SER A 65 -9.06 11.94 -25.01
C SER A 65 -8.88 10.55 -24.39
N PHE A 66 -8.91 10.44 -23.06
CA PHE A 66 -8.89 9.14 -22.38
C PHE A 66 -10.15 8.32 -22.69
N HIS A 67 -11.33 8.96 -22.70
CA HIS A 67 -12.57 8.28 -23.04
C HIS A 67 -12.61 7.83 -24.51
N GLU A 68 -12.10 8.63 -25.43
CA GLU A 68 -11.95 8.25 -26.84
C GLU A 68 -11.03 7.03 -26.99
N LEU A 69 -9.85 7.09 -26.35
CA LEU A 69 -8.87 6.01 -26.30
C LEU A 69 -9.53 4.70 -25.86
N ILE A 70 -10.14 4.67 -24.67
CA ILE A 70 -10.69 3.42 -24.12
C ILE A 70 -11.95 2.95 -24.86
N SER A 71 -12.76 3.85 -25.44
CA SER A 71 -14.02 3.48 -26.08
C SER A 71 -13.85 2.93 -27.49
N SER A 72 -12.78 3.28 -28.21
CA SER A 72 -12.68 3.01 -29.65
C SER A 72 -11.28 2.70 -30.17
N GLU A 73 -10.21 3.06 -29.48
CA GLU A 73 -8.86 2.99 -30.05
C GLU A 73 -8.02 1.80 -29.59
N ILE A 74 -8.36 1.20 -28.46
CA ILE A 74 -7.63 0.06 -27.88
C ILE A 74 -8.56 -1.10 -27.54
N GLU A 75 -7.99 -2.29 -27.44
CA GLU A 75 -8.70 -3.48 -27.00
C GLU A 75 -8.99 -3.44 -25.50
N LYS A 76 -10.11 -4.04 -25.09
CA LYS A 76 -10.48 -4.15 -23.67
C LYS A 76 -9.44 -4.89 -22.82
N ASN A 77 -8.71 -5.84 -23.41
CA ASN A 77 -7.64 -6.54 -22.70
C ASN A 77 -6.54 -5.58 -22.24
N SER A 78 -6.31 -4.48 -22.96
CA SER A 78 -5.30 -3.47 -22.66
C SER A 78 -5.63 -2.63 -21.42
N TYR A 79 -6.87 -2.66 -20.91
CA TYR A 79 -7.26 -1.94 -19.71
C TYR A 79 -6.50 -2.40 -18.46
N LYS A 80 -6.05 -3.67 -18.43
CA LYS A 80 -5.27 -4.23 -17.32
C LYS A 80 -3.87 -3.59 -17.19
N TYR A 81 -3.37 -2.98 -18.26
CA TYR A 81 -2.14 -2.20 -18.27
C TYR A 81 -2.34 -0.74 -17.86
N ILE A 82 -3.52 -0.16 -18.08
CA ILE A 82 -3.80 1.24 -17.76
C ILE A 82 -3.82 1.49 -16.24
N LEU A 83 -4.52 0.65 -15.47
CA LEU A 83 -4.67 0.87 -14.03
C LEU A 83 -3.33 0.96 -13.26
N PRO A 84 -2.34 0.06 -13.43
CA PRO A 84 -1.05 0.22 -12.79
C PRO A 84 -0.35 1.52 -13.20
N LYS A 85 -0.43 1.94 -14.47
CA LYS A 85 0.15 3.23 -14.89
C LYS A 85 -0.53 4.42 -14.22
N LEU A 86 -1.85 4.43 -14.11
CA LEU A 86 -2.59 5.47 -13.38
C LEU A 86 -2.15 5.54 -11.92
N LEU A 87 -1.99 4.38 -11.25
CA LEU A 87 -1.51 4.33 -9.86
C LEU A 87 -0.09 4.88 -9.73
N HIS A 88 0.82 4.52 -10.63
CA HIS A 88 2.21 4.97 -10.62
C HIS A 88 2.31 6.49 -10.85
N TYR A 89 1.64 7.02 -11.87
CA TYR A 89 1.62 8.46 -12.16
C TYR A 89 0.98 9.26 -11.02
N ASN A 90 -0.12 8.76 -10.45
CA ASN A 90 -0.73 9.43 -9.30
C ASN A 90 0.20 9.44 -8.07
N ASN A 91 0.99 8.38 -7.87
CA ASN A 91 2.00 8.35 -6.82
C ASN A 91 3.08 9.42 -7.04
N GLU A 92 3.62 9.51 -8.26
CA GLU A 92 4.69 10.45 -8.61
C GLU A 92 4.22 11.91 -8.61
N PHE A 93 2.98 12.19 -9.04
CA PHE A 93 2.40 13.54 -9.01
C PHE A 93 2.13 14.05 -7.59
N ASN A 94 1.90 13.14 -6.65
CA ASN A 94 1.80 13.45 -5.23
C ASN A 94 3.15 13.27 -4.50
N GLY A 95 4.21 12.92 -5.22
CA GLY A 95 5.55 12.74 -4.70
C GLY A 95 6.39 14.01 -4.78
N ALA A 96 7.61 13.93 -4.24
CA ALA A 96 8.55 15.05 -4.24
C ALA A 96 9.55 15.02 -5.41
N PHE A 97 9.51 13.98 -6.27
CA PHE A 97 10.53 13.77 -7.30
C PHE A 97 10.41 14.70 -8.52
N LEU A 98 9.19 14.90 -9.04
CA LEU A 98 8.95 15.72 -10.24
C LEU A 98 9.02 17.22 -9.93
N ARG A 99 7.86 17.84 -9.67
CA ARG A 99 7.79 19.22 -9.16
C ARG A 99 7.00 19.23 -7.86
N SER A 100 7.39 20.12 -6.96
CA SER A 100 6.71 20.29 -5.67
C SER A 100 5.33 20.95 -5.79
N LEU A 101 5.09 21.71 -6.87
CA LEU A 101 3.79 22.36 -7.10
C LEU A 101 2.77 21.34 -7.58
N TYR A 102 1.92 20.91 -6.64
CA TYR A 102 0.80 20.01 -6.91
C TYR A 102 -0.20 20.61 -7.90
N VAL A 103 -0.57 19.83 -8.93
CA VAL A 103 -1.57 20.20 -9.93
C VAL A 103 -2.92 19.60 -9.55
N ALA A 104 -3.69 20.36 -8.77
CA ALA A 104 -4.88 19.83 -8.12
C ALA A 104 -5.89 19.19 -9.08
N ARG A 105 -6.05 19.73 -10.29
CA ARG A 105 -6.98 19.19 -11.28
C ARG A 105 -6.52 17.89 -11.92
N LEU A 106 -5.22 17.71 -12.18
CA LEU A 106 -4.71 16.43 -12.66
C LEU A 106 -4.77 15.37 -11.56
N GLY A 107 -4.48 15.74 -10.31
CA GLY A 107 -4.67 14.84 -9.18
C GLY A 107 -6.14 14.42 -8.99
N ALA A 108 -7.09 15.33 -9.22
CA ALA A 108 -8.52 15.02 -9.20
C ALA A 108 -8.91 14.07 -10.35
N LEU A 109 -8.43 14.32 -11.58
CA LEU A 109 -8.64 13.44 -12.73
C LEU A 109 -8.19 12.01 -12.43
N LEU A 110 -6.98 11.83 -11.89
CA LEU A 110 -6.47 10.50 -11.58
C LEU A 110 -7.18 9.89 -10.37
N GLY A 111 -7.12 10.57 -9.21
CA GLY A 111 -7.52 10.01 -7.91
C GLY A 111 -9.03 9.94 -7.67
N ASN A 112 -9.80 10.88 -8.24
CA ASN A 112 -11.25 10.96 -8.01
C ASN A 112 -12.08 10.43 -9.18
N ASN A 113 -11.48 10.28 -10.37
CA ASN A 113 -12.20 9.84 -11.56
C ASN A 113 -11.62 8.54 -12.15
N LEU A 114 -10.46 8.59 -12.81
CA LEU A 114 -9.98 7.46 -13.63
C LEU A 114 -9.63 6.22 -12.79
N ILE A 115 -8.88 6.37 -11.69
CA ILE A 115 -8.49 5.22 -10.84
C ILE A 115 -9.72 4.54 -10.22
N PRO A 116 -10.66 5.25 -9.55
CA PRO A 116 -11.88 4.62 -9.04
C PRO A 116 -12.68 3.87 -10.10
N ASN A 117 -12.81 4.42 -11.31
CA ASN A 117 -13.54 3.77 -12.41
C ASN A 117 -12.91 2.41 -12.78
N PHE A 118 -11.59 2.37 -12.96
CA PHE A 118 -10.87 1.14 -13.32
C PHE A 118 -10.79 0.13 -12.16
N VAL A 119 -10.63 0.60 -10.92
CA VAL A 119 -10.64 -0.29 -9.75
C VAL A 119 -11.99 -1.00 -9.61
N ASN A 120 -13.08 -0.30 -9.87
CA ASN A 120 -14.45 -0.80 -9.75
C ASN A 120 -14.95 -1.56 -11.00
N ASP A 121 -14.28 -1.42 -12.14
CA ASP A 121 -14.63 -2.16 -13.35
C ASP A 121 -14.28 -3.65 -13.23
N LYS A 122 -15.31 -4.46 -13.00
CA LYS A 122 -15.20 -5.92 -12.87
C LYS A 122 -14.91 -6.63 -14.20
N MET A 123 -15.04 -5.95 -15.34
CA MET A 123 -14.69 -6.51 -16.65
C MET A 123 -13.18 -6.56 -16.86
N ILE A 124 -12.42 -5.71 -16.16
CA ILE A 124 -10.96 -5.82 -16.12
C ILE A 124 -10.60 -7.03 -15.25
N THR A 125 -10.14 -8.10 -15.91
CA THR A 125 -9.75 -9.33 -15.25
C THR A 125 -8.23 -9.45 -15.21
N TYR A 126 -7.72 -9.96 -14.09
CA TYR A 126 -6.30 -10.24 -13.89
C TYR A 126 -6.14 -11.70 -13.54
N SER A 127 -5.25 -12.40 -14.24
CA SER A 127 -4.67 -13.64 -13.73
C SER A 127 -3.73 -13.35 -12.54
N PRO A 128 -3.41 -14.36 -11.71
CA PRO A 128 -2.35 -14.24 -10.71
C PRO A 128 -1.02 -13.73 -11.29
N GLU A 129 -0.67 -14.19 -12.50
CA GLU A 129 0.55 -13.82 -13.21
C GLU A 129 0.50 -12.37 -13.67
N ASP A 130 -0.62 -11.89 -14.23
CA ASP A 130 -0.82 -10.48 -14.55
C ASP A 130 -0.57 -9.62 -13.30
N TYR A 131 -1.18 -9.98 -12.17
CA TYR A 131 -1.04 -9.21 -10.93
C TYR A 131 0.39 -9.26 -10.37
N PHE A 132 1.09 -10.38 -10.50
CA PHE A 132 2.52 -10.45 -10.19
C PHE A 132 3.32 -9.43 -11.01
N HIS A 133 3.20 -9.42 -12.34
CA HIS A 133 3.93 -8.49 -13.20
C HIS A 133 3.58 -7.02 -12.92
N ILE A 134 2.32 -6.73 -12.63
CA ILE A 134 1.87 -5.41 -12.17
C ILE A 134 2.61 -5.01 -10.90
N THR A 135 2.71 -5.88 -9.90
CA THR A 135 3.46 -5.53 -8.68
C THR A 135 4.98 -5.44 -8.90
N VAL A 136 5.53 -6.11 -9.91
CA VAL A 136 6.94 -5.93 -10.30
C VAL A 136 7.18 -4.53 -10.86
N TYR A 137 6.27 -4.01 -11.68
CA TYR A 137 6.31 -2.64 -12.19
C TYR A 137 6.13 -1.63 -11.04
N LEU A 138 5.11 -1.81 -10.19
CA LEU A 138 4.77 -0.83 -9.15
C LEU A 138 5.74 -0.76 -7.97
N LYS A 139 6.73 -1.67 -7.86
CA LYS A 139 7.64 -1.68 -6.71
C LYS A 139 8.80 -0.69 -6.84
N HIS A 140 9.12 -0.22 -8.04
CA HIS A 140 10.19 0.76 -8.23
C HIS A 140 9.58 2.16 -8.13
N ASN A 141 9.88 2.87 -7.06
CA ASN A 141 9.36 4.22 -6.83
C ASN A 141 10.51 5.13 -6.42
N TYR A 142 10.46 6.37 -6.89
CA TYR A 142 11.35 7.42 -6.39
C TYR A 142 10.96 7.82 -4.97
N PHE A 143 9.65 7.84 -4.72
CA PHE A 143 9.06 8.17 -3.44
C PHE A 143 7.66 7.57 -3.37
N VAL A 144 7.30 6.92 -2.26
CA VAL A 144 5.92 6.46 -2.03
C VAL A 144 5.14 7.56 -1.32
N SER A 145 4.24 8.22 -2.04
CA SER A 145 3.50 9.35 -1.52
C SER A 145 2.44 8.93 -0.49
N PRO A 146 2.35 9.61 0.67
CA PRO A 146 1.29 9.36 1.64
C PRO A 146 -0.10 9.83 1.14
N ASN A 147 -0.15 10.67 0.09
CA ASN A 147 -1.39 11.30 -0.39
C ASN A 147 -1.99 10.62 -1.63
N SER A 148 -1.28 9.68 -2.25
CA SER A 148 -1.68 9.06 -3.52
C SER A 148 -2.64 7.87 -3.37
N ASN A 149 -2.86 7.37 -2.14
CA ASN A 149 -3.55 6.11 -1.87
C ASN A 149 -2.95 4.92 -2.66
N PHE A 150 -1.65 4.96 -2.95
CA PHE A 150 -0.98 4.03 -3.85
C PHE A 150 -1.11 2.57 -3.40
N LEU A 151 -0.73 2.28 -2.15
CA LEU A 151 -0.84 0.94 -1.58
C LEU A 151 -2.30 0.49 -1.46
N GLU A 152 -3.21 1.39 -1.09
CA GLU A 152 -4.64 1.10 -1.01
C GLU A 152 -5.18 0.70 -2.39
N GLY A 153 -4.76 1.39 -3.45
CA GLY A 153 -5.10 1.06 -4.83
C GLY A 153 -4.62 -0.33 -5.22
N ILE A 154 -3.36 -0.65 -4.95
CA ILE A 154 -2.76 -1.96 -5.23
C ILE A 154 -3.53 -3.07 -4.51
N ILE A 155 -3.83 -2.89 -3.22
CA ILE A 155 -4.54 -3.90 -2.42
C ILE A 155 -6.01 -4.01 -2.86
N LYS A 156 -6.65 -2.92 -3.29
CA LYS A 156 -8.03 -2.94 -3.80
C LYS A 156 -8.15 -3.79 -5.07
N ILE A 157 -7.13 -3.81 -5.94
CA ILE A 157 -7.10 -4.68 -7.14
C ILE A 157 -7.28 -6.15 -6.73
N GLU A 158 -6.49 -6.62 -5.75
CA GLU A 158 -6.63 -7.96 -5.19
C GLU A 158 -8.00 -8.16 -4.55
N GLN A 159 -8.42 -7.26 -3.65
CA GLN A 159 -9.63 -7.46 -2.85
C GLN A 159 -10.91 -7.49 -3.69
N SER A 160 -11.03 -6.64 -4.72
CA SER A 160 -12.24 -6.59 -5.54
C SER A 160 -12.37 -7.78 -6.50
N ARG A 161 -11.28 -8.51 -6.75
CA ARG A 161 -11.21 -9.59 -7.76
C ARG A 161 -10.82 -10.94 -7.19
N SER A 162 -10.39 -11.00 -5.93
CA SER A 162 -9.92 -12.21 -5.23
C SER A 162 -8.87 -12.98 -6.02
N ILE A 163 -7.86 -12.29 -6.57
CA ILE A 163 -6.88 -12.87 -7.51
C ILE A 163 -6.08 -13.97 -6.79
N PHE A 164 -5.68 -13.76 -5.53
CA PHE A 164 -4.94 -14.74 -4.75
C PHE A 164 -5.70 -16.03 -4.41
N LYS A 165 -7.03 -16.08 -4.57
CA LYS A 165 -7.76 -17.35 -4.44
C LYS A 165 -7.40 -18.35 -5.54
N LYS A 166 -6.95 -17.85 -6.70
CA LYS A 166 -6.57 -18.65 -7.86
C LYS A 166 -5.04 -18.78 -8.01
N ALA A 167 -4.27 -18.07 -7.19
CA ALA A 167 -2.82 -18.06 -7.26
C ALA A 167 -2.19 -19.32 -6.64
N THR A 168 -1.05 -19.74 -7.20
CA THR A 168 -0.13 -20.66 -6.54
C THR A 168 0.52 -19.99 -5.32
N VAL A 169 1.10 -20.78 -4.43
CA VAL A 169 1.79 -20.26 -3.23
C VAL A 169 2.98 -19.40 -3.64
N GLU A 170 3.71 -19.82 -4.67
CA GLU A 170 4.91 -19.15 -5.19
C GLU A 170 4.59 -17.78 -5.81
N VAL A 171 3.55 -17.70 -6.64
CA VAL A 171 3.11 -16.44 -7.26
C VAL A 171 2.64 -15.48 -6.17
N LYS A 172 1.77 -15.94 -5.26
CA LYS A 172 1.29 -15.12 -4.14
C LYS A 172 2.42 -14.61 -3.25
N LEU A 173 3.39 -15.46 -2.89
CA LEU A 173 4.56 -15.09 -2.12
C LEU A 173 5.35 -13.97 -2.83
N SER A 174 5.60 -14.13 -4.12
CA SER A 174 6.39 -13.18 -4.91
C SER A 174 5.66 -11.84 -5.08
N THR A 175 4.35 -11.87 -5.36
CA THR A 175 3.51 -10.67 -5.44
C THR A 175 3.48 -9.92 -4.11
N LEU A 176 3.25 -10.61 -2.99
CA LEU A 176 3.21 -9.97 -1.67
C LEU A 176 4.58 -9.44 -1.24
N LYS A 177 5.69 -10.06 -1.64
CA LYS A 177 7.04 -9.51 -1.44
C LYS A 177 7.21 -8.17 -2.15
N ASN A 178 6.76 -8.06 -3.41
CA ASN A 178 6.82 -6.78 -4.14
C ASN A 178 6.00 -5.69 -3.42
N ILE A 179 4.81 -6.01 -2.91
CA ILE A 179 3.98 -5.05 -2.16
C ILE A 179 4.62 -4.66 -0.82
N LEU A 180 5.23 -5.63 -0.13
CA LEU A 180 5.98 -5.37 1.11
C LEU A 180 7.23 -4.50 0.85
N GLU A 181 7.85 -4.60 -0.32
CA GLU A 181 8.95 -3.73 -0.74
C GLU A 181 8.48 -2.27 -0.89
N ILE A 182 7.27 -2.04 -1.41
CA ILE A 182 6.68 -0.69 -1.46
C ILE A 182 6.45 -0.16 -0.04
N ILE A 183 5.93 -1.00 0.88
CA ILE A 183 5.81 -0.63 2.30
C ILE A 183 7.17 -0.27 2.88
N ASN A 184 8.21 -1.06 2.58
CA ASN A 184 9.56 -0.82 3.07
C ASN A 184 10.14 0.55 2.64
N GLN A 185 9.75 1.04 1.46
CA GLN A 185 10.21 2.32 0.89
C GLN A 185 9.49 3.57 1.44
N ILE A 186 8.41 3.42 2.20
CA ILE A 186 7.69 4.56 2.76
C ILE A 186 8.57 5.25 3.81
N SER A 187 8.80 6.56 3.61
CA SER A 187 9.63 7.36 4.52
C SER A 187 9.00 7.50 5.91
N PHE A 188 7.67 7.59 5.99
CA PHE A 188 6.92 7.62 7.24
C PHE A 188 5.53 7.01 7.09
N HIS A 189 5.19 6.05 7.96
CA HIS A 189 3.88 5.42 7.98
C HIS A 189 2.97 6.12 9.00
N HIS A 190 1.88 6.72 8.53
CA HIS A 190 0.85 7.29 9.41
C HIS A 190 0.01 6.19 10.09
N ASP A 191 -0.12 5.04 9.42
CA ASP A 191 -0.83 3.87 9.93
C ASP A 191 -0.26 2.56 9.37
N VAL A 192 -0.85 1.44 9.80
CA VAL A 192 -0.50 0.08 9.35
C VAL A 192 -1.70 -0.63 8.70
N ILE A 193 -2.67 0.12 8.16
CA ILE A 193 -3.91 -0.43 7.59
C ILE A 193 -3.61 -1.35 6.41
N CYS A 194 -2.76 -0.91 5.47
CA CYS A 194 -2.38 -1.70 4.31
C CYS A 194 -1.61 -2.96 4.71
N PHE A 195 -0.68 -2.86 5.67
CA PHE A 195 0.02 -4.03 6.21
C PHE A 195 -0.95 -5.04 6.86
N LYS A 196 -1.90 -4.56 7.67
CA LYS A 196 -2.95 -5.40 8.27
C LYS A 196 -3.84 -6.08 7.23
N LYS A 197 -4.12 -5.43 6.10
CA LYS A 197 -4.84 -6.06 4.98
C LYS A 197 -4.01 -7.17 4.34
N ILE A 198 -2.69 -7.00 4.21
CA ILE A 198 -1.77 -8.04 3.71
C ILE A 198 -1.78 -9.26 4.65
N LEU A 199 -1.71 -9.05 5.97
CA LEU A 199 -1.76 -10.14 6.95
C LEU A 199 -3.03 -11.02 6.79
N LYS A 200 -4.17 -10.41 6.44
CA LYS A 200 -5.44 -11.12 6.19
C LYS A 200 -5.46 -11.92 4.88
N LEU A 201 -4.53 -11.67 3.97
CA LEU A 201 -4.43 -12.42 2.72
C LEU A 201 -3.68 -13.74 2.91
N VAL A 202 -2.94 -13.92 4.01
CA VAL A 202 -2.17 -15.14 4.30
C VAL A 202 -3.12 -16.30 4.65
N SER A 203 -2.71 -17.51 4.28
CA SER A 203 -3.45 -18.76 4.50
C SER A 203 -2.53 -19.86 5.06
N PRO A 204 -3.07 -20.99 5.58
CA PRO A 204 -2.25 -22.04 6.21
C PRO A 204 -1.14 -22.63 5.32
N LYS A 205 -1.33 -22.60 4.00
CA LYS A 205 -0.35 -23.10 3.02
C LYS A 205 0.84 -22.15 2.78
N ASP A 206 0.76 -20.89 3.23
CA ASP A 206 1.74 -19.85 2.90
C ASP A 206 2.92 -19.80 3.89
N ILE A 207 3.52 -20.96 4.21
CA ILE A 207 4.56 -21.09 5.24
C ILE A 207 5.75 -20.15 4.99
N LEU A 208 6.25 -20.13 3.75
CA LEU A 208 7.38 -19.27 3.37
C LEU A 208 7.06 -17.76 3.49
N LEU A 209 5.79 -17.38 3.28
CA LEU A 209 5.36 -15.99 3.45
C LEU A 209 5.30 -15.63 4.94
N ILE A 210 4.80 -16.53 5.79
CA ILE A 210 4.80 -16.34 7.25
C ILE A 210 6.23 -16.12 7.75
N ASP A 211 7.18 -16.94 7.30
CA ASP A 211 8.60 -16.80 7.66
C ASP A 211 9.20 -15.48 7.17
N TYR A 212 8.78 -15.00 5.99
CA TYR A 212 9.18 -13.69 5.49
C TYR A 212 8.61 -12.56 6.37
N LEU A 213 7.32 -12.61 6.71
CA LEU A 213 6.65 -11.59 7.54
C LEU A 213 7.25 -11.48 8.94
N LYS A 214 7.74 -12.58 9.54
CA LYS A 214 8.46 -12.56 10.83
C LYS A 214 9.77 -11.77 10.76
N LYS A 215 10.40 -11.73 9.60
CA LYS A 215 11.68 -11.05 9.36
C LYS A 215 11.51 -9.63 8.78
N PHE A 216 10.31 -9.33 8.29
CA PHE A 216 10.01 -8.05 7.66
C PHE A 216 10.23 -6.89 8.62
N LYS A 217 10.92 -5.87 8.12
CA LYS A 217 11.20 -4.59 8.76
C LYS A 217 11.12 -3.51 7.70
N VAL A 218 10.64 -2.34 8.09
CA VAL A 218 10.62 -1.14 7.25
C VAL A 218 11.96 -0.42 7.35
N ALA A 219 12.41 0.21 6.27
CA ALA A 219 13.74 0.82 6.17
C ALA A 219 13.94 1.94 7.19
N ASN A 220 12.89 2.71 7.48
CA ASN A 220 12.90 3.78 8.48
C ASN A 220 12.88 3.26 9.94
N ASN A 221 12.77 1.94 10.17
CA ASN A 221 12.74 1.33 11.49
C ASN A 221 11.66 1.92 12.44
N GLN A 222 10.52 2.36 11.88
CA GLN A 222 9.44 2.98 12.63
C GLN A 222 8.88 2.05 13.73
N CYS A 223 8.54 2.64 14.87
CA CYS A 223 8.27 1.92 16.12
C CYS A 223 7.07 0.96 16.03
N CYS A 224 5.99 1.35 15.35
CA CYS A 224 4.85 0.48 15.13
C CYS A 224 5.23 -0.84 14.42
N TYR A 225 6.11 -0.80 13.42
CA TYR A 225 6.62 -2.00 12.74
C TYR A 225 7.60 -2.79 13.60
N ARG A 226 8.39 -2.15 14.47
CA ARG A 226 9.21 -2.85 15.47
C ARG A 226 8.34 -3.63 16.45
N ILE A 227 7.26 -3.02 16.95
CA ILE A 227 6.31 -3.68 17.84
C ILE A 227 5.63 -4.86 17.12
N ILE A 228 5.15 -4.66 15.88
CA ILE A 228 4.59 -5.74 15.05
C ILE A 228 5.60 -6.88 14.90
N ASN A 229 6.85 -6.57 14.55
CA ASN A 229 7.90 -7.57 14.38
C ASN A 229 8.12 -8.38 15.67
N ARG A 230 8.12 -7.74 16.85
CA ARG A 230 8.21 -8.44 18.14
C ARG A 230 7.02 -9.35 18.39
N ILE A 231 5.78 -8.87 18.17
CA ILE A 231 4.57 -9.70 18.31
C ILE A 231 4.65 -10.92 17.38
N MET A 232 5.08 -10.71 16.12
CA MET A 232 5.21 -11.78 15.12
C MET A 232 6.20 -12.88 15.51
N ASN A 233 7.18 -12.58 16.37
CA ASN A 233 8.21 -13.50 16.83
C ASN A 233 7.96 -14.10 18.23
N LEU A 234 6.81 -13.82 18.86
CA LEU A 234 6.42 -14.50 20.10
C LEU A 234 6.00 -15.95 19.84
N GLU A 235 6.10 -16.83 20.82
CA GLU A 235 5.53 -18.18 20.74
C GLU A 235 4.27 -18.23 21.60
N ILE A 236 3.09 -18.11 20.96
CA ILE A 236 1.82 -18.02 21.67
C ILE A 236 1.18 -19.41 21.78
N VAL A 237 1.07 -20.12 20.66
CA VAL A 237 0.58 -21.51 20.60
C VAL A 237 1.50 -22.37 19.71
N GLU A 238 1.48 -23.69 19.91
CA GLU A 238 2.37 -24.62 19.20
C GLU A 238 2.03 -24.75 17.71
N ASN A 239 0.74 -24.73 17.36
CA ASN A 239 0.31 -24.81 15.97
C ASN A 239 0.71 -23.51 15.23
N SER A 240 1.57 -23.64 14.21
CA SER A 240 2.14 -22.49 13.50
C SER A 240 1.11 -21.59 12.82
N TRP A 241 0.00 -22.16 12.33
CA TRP A 241 -1.06 -21.39 11.70
C TRP A 241 -1.92 -20.68 12.73
N ASP A 242 -2.36 -21.37 13.78
CA ASP A 242 -3.16 -20.78 14.85
C ASP A 242 -2.38 -19.67 15.57
N ASP A 243 -1.07 -19.86 15.75
CA ASP A 243 -0.15 -18.87 16.29
C ASP A 243 -0.07 -17.62 15.41
N PHE A 244 0.09 -17.80 14.10
CA PHE A 244 0.04 -16.70 13.15
C PHE A 244 -1.32 -15.97 13.20
N GLU A 245 -2.44 -16.69 13.19
CA GLU A 245 -3.78 -16.10 13.21
C GLU A 245 -4.02 -15.28 14.49
N ILE A 246 -3.63 -15.82 15.64
CA ILE A 246 -3.71 -15.11 16.93
C ILE A 246 -2.85 -13.84 16.90
N LYS A 247 -1.62 -13.89 16.39
CA LYS A 247 -0.76 -12.70 16.25
C LYS A 247 -1.39 -11.63 15.37
N VAL A 248 -2.01 -12.02 14.26
CA VAL A 248 -2.75 -11.08 13.40
C VAL A 248 -3.89 -10.43 14.17
N GLN A 249 -4.65 -11.19 14.96
CA GLN A 249 -5.73 -10.66 15.81
C GLN A 249 -5.20 -9.71 16.88
N LEU A 250 -4.09 -10.06 17.52
CA LEU A 250 -3.44 -9.21 18.52
C LEU A 250 -2.97 -7.89 17.90
N ILE A 251 -2.27 -7.92 16.75
CA ILE A 251 -1.85 -6.71 16.03
C ILE A 251 -3.04 -5.80 15.72
N HIS A 252 -4.16 -6.38 15.27
CA HIS A 252 -5.38 -5.62 15.04
C HIS A 252 -5.95 -5.03 16.33
N PHE A 253 -6.01 -5.82 17.41
CA PHE A 253 -6.56 -5.43 18.69
C PHE A 253 -5.75 -4.32 19.38
N PHE A 254 -4.42 -4.45 19.40
CA PHE A 254 -3.53 -3.42 19.93
C PHE A 254 -3.75 -2.06 19.24
N ASP A 255 -4.08 -2.05 17.93
CA ASP A 255 -4.36 -0.82 17.19
C ASP A 255 -5.75 -0.21 17.48
N THR A 256 -6.53 -0.73 18.43
CA THR A 256 -7.90 -0.25 18.72
C THR A 256 -8.01 0.67 19.93
N ALA A 257 -6.97 0.82 20.74
CA ALA A 257 -7.04 1.70 21.91
C ALA A 257 -7.26 3.17 21.50
N ARG A 258 -8.41 3.72 21.88
CA ARG A 258 -8.84 5.11 21.63
C ARG A 258 -9.43 5.70 22.93
N GLY A 259 -9.36 7.02 23.09
CA GLY A 259 -9.91 7.72 24.26
C GLY A 259 -9.05 7.53 25.52
N ALA A 260 -9.46 8.11 26.65
CA ALA A 260 -8.66 8.07 27.89
C ALA A 260 -8.66 6.70 28.57
N ASN A 261 -9.80 6.00 28.54
CA ASN A 261 -10.05 4.72 29.21
C ASN A 261 -10.56 3.65 28.23
N PRO A 262 -10.42 2.35 28.54
CA PRO A 262 -11.03 1.27 27.75
C PRO A 262 -12.54 1.46 27.62
N SER A 263 -13.08 1.32 26.40
CA SER A 263 -14.52 1.29 26.18
C SER A 263 -15.09 -0.10 26.51
N SER A 264 -16.40 -0.20 26.75
CA SER A 264 -17.07 -1.49 26.96
C SER A 264 -16.89 -2.45 25.76
N SER A 265 -16.92 -1.92 24.54
CA SER A 265 -16.65 -2.69 23.32
C SER A 265 -15.21 -3.20 23.27
N TRP A 266 -14.25 -2.42 23.75
CA TRP A 266 -12.85 -2.84 23.84
C TRP A 266 -12.66 -3.94 24.89
N LEU A 267 -13.26 -3.79 26.07
CA LEU A 267 -13.21 -4.79 27.15
C LEU A 267 -13.82 -6.11 26.71
N LYS A 268 -14.98 -6.09 26.05
CA LYS A 268 -15.60 -7.30 25.49
C LYS A 268 -14.66 -8.06 24.54
N LYS A 269 -13.93 -7.34 23.68
CA LYS A 269 -12.93 -7.95 22.78
C LYS A 269 -11.72 -8.49 23.55
N LEU A 270 -11.31 -7.83 24.63
CA LEU A 270 -10.27 -8.36 25.51
C LEU A 270 -10.71 -9.67 26.15
N ASP A 271 -11.94 -9.77 26.63
CA ASP A 271 -12.49 -11.00 27.23
C ASP A 271 -12.49 -12.14 26.21
N GLU A 272 -12.96 -11.87 24.98
CA GLU A 272 -12.93 -12.83 23.87
C GLU A 272 -11.50 -13.32 23.56
N LEU A 273 -10.52 -12.41 23.53
CA LEU A 273 -9.11 -12.76 23.35
C LEU A 273 -8.54 -13.52 24.55
N THR A 274 -8.98 -13.21 25.77
CA THR A 274 -8.51 -13.86 26.99
C THR A 274 -8.93 -15.31 27.04
N VAL A 275 -10.17 -15.62 26.64
CA VAL A 275 -10.64 -17.00 26.50
C VAL A 275 -9.83 -17.77 25.46
N ARG A 276 -9.47 -17.11 24.35
CA ARG A 276 -8.75 -17.76 23.24
C ARG A 276 -7.25 -17.96 23.48
N VAL A 277 -6.59 -16.96 24.06
CA VAL A 277 -5.12 -16.87 24.17
C VAL A 277 -4.63 -17.22 25.58
N GLY A 278 -5.47 -17.00 26.59
CA GLY A 278 -5.10 -17.10 28.01
C GLY A 278 -4.41 -15.85 28.54
N SER A 279 -4.74 -15.48 29.78
CA SER A 279 -4.25 -14.25 30.42
C SER A 279 -2.72 -14.16 30.49
N SER A 280 -2.04 -15.29 30.75
CA SER A 280 -0.57 -15.33 30.84
C SER A 280 0.11 -14.93 29.52
N LYS A 281 -0.36 -15.46 28.39
CA LYS A 281 0.18 -15.16 27.05
C LYS A 281 -0.19 -13.74 26.61
N LEU A 282 -1.39 -13.26 26.96
CA LEU A 282 -1.76 -11.86 26.74
C LEU A 282 -0.86 -10.90 27.52
N LEU A 283 -0.59 -11.18 28.80
CA LEU A 283 0.30 -10.38 29.62
C LEU A 283 1.75 -10.42 29.10
N GLN A 284 2.24 -11.57 28.66
CA GLN A 284 3.54 -11.70 27.99
C GLN A 284 3.61 -10.81 26.73
N THR A 285 2.55 -10.84 25.92
CA THR A 285 2.47 -10.01 24.70
C THR A 285 2.44 -8.53 25.06
N ALA A 286 1.64 -8.13 26.05
CA ALA A 286 1.57 -6.75 26.52
C ALA A 286 2.94 -6.25 27.03
N ASN A 287 3.65 -7.04 27.84
CA ASN A 287 5.00 -6.68 28.29
C ASN A 287 5.97 -6.52 27.10
N THR A 288 5.92 -7.43 26.13
CA THR A 288 6.74 -7.35 24.90
C THR A 288 6.48 -6.06 24.11
N VAL A 289 5.23 -5.60 24.06
CA VAL A 289 4.86 -4.33 23.46
C VAL A 289 5.42 -3.16 24.27
N LEU A 290 5.22 -3.17 25.61
CA LEU A 290 5.65 -2.11 26.53
C LEU A 290 7.18 -1.88 26.57
N ASP A 291 7.98 -2.90 26.25
CA ASP A 291 9.44 -2.80 26.09
C ASP A 291 9.88 -1.87 24.91
N ASN A 292 8.93 -1.22 24.23
CA ASN A 292 9.15 -0.24 23.17
C ASN A 292 8.62 1.16 23.54
N ASN A 293 8.38 1.44 24.82
CA ASN A 293 7.83 2.72 25.31
C ASN A 293 8.65 3.96 24.93
N ASN A 294 9.92 3.79 24.53
CA ASN A 294 10.85 4.86 24.23
C ASN A 294 10.92 5.25 22.74
N CYS A 295 10.07 4.69 21.86
CA CYS A 295 10.13 4.94 20.41
C CYS A 295 8.89 5.57 19.78
N THR A 296 8.03 6.24 20.56
CA THR A 296 6.77 6.80 20.03
C THR A 296 6.91 8.01 19.11
N ASP A 297 8.11 8.58 19.01
CA ASP A 297 8.41 9.68 18.11
C ASP A 297 9.48 9.23 17.11
N HIS A 298 9.21 9.47 15.83
CA HIS A 298 10.09 9.15 14.72
C HIS A 298 10.83 10.41 14.29
N LYS A 299 12.17 10.36 14.32
CA LYS A 299 13.02 11.45 13.83
C LYS A 299 13.16 11.34 12.33
N ILE A 300 12.79 12.40 11.63
CA ILE A 300 13.02 12.55 10.19
C ILE A 300 14.29 13.37 10.01
N ASP A 301 14.91 13.25 8.83
CA ASP A 301 15.97 14.14 8.40
C ASP A 301 15.58 15.61 8.64
N TYR A 302 16.57 16.44 8.99
CA TYR A 302 16.39 17.85 9.41
C TYR A 302 15.82 18.07 10.83
N GLY A 303 15.75 17.03 11.67
CA GLY A 303 15.51 17.17 13.11
C GLY A 303 14.04 17.33 13.51
N VAL A 304 13.12 17.22 12.56
CA VAL A 304 11.68 17.21 12.82
C VAL A 304 11.28 15.84 13.39
N GLN A 305 10.45 15.83 14.42
CA GLN A 305 9.92 14.61 15.04
C GLN A 305 8.44 14.47 14.72
N TRP A 306 8.07 13.31 14.16
CA TRP A 306 6.67 12.96 13.90
C TRP A 306 6.21 11.89 14.88
N SER A 307 4.99 12.06 15.38
CA SER A 307 4.35 11.12 16.30
C SER A 307 3.98 9.82 15.59
N ASP A 308 4.45 8.68 16.09
CA ASP A 308 3.95 7.36 15.68
C ASP A 308 2.68 7.02 16.46
N ASP A 309 1.55 7.49 15.95
CA ASP A 309 0.26 7.30 16.58
C ASP A 309 -0.15 5.82 16.67
N THR A 310 0.32 4.97 15.75
CA THR A 310 0.05 3.54 15.80
C THR A 310 0.80 2.88 16.96
N ALA A 311 2.08 3.20 17.15
CA ALA A 311 2.85 2.73 18.30
C ALA A 311 2.26 3.22 19.63
N LYS A 312 1.83 4.49 19.70
CA LYS A 312 1.16 5.03 20.90
C LYS A 312 -0.09 4.23 21.26
N ARG A 313 -0.88 3.82 20.27
CA ARG A 313 -2.07 2.99 20.50
C ARG A 313 -1.71 1.58 20.95
N PHE A 314 -0.68 0.96 20.36
CA PHE A 314 -0.18 -0.34 20.81
C PHE A 314 0.25 -0.32 22.27
N LEU A 315 1.10 0.64 22.64
CA LEU A 315 1.60 0.80 24.02
C LEU A 315 0.47 1.05 25.00
N LYS A 316 -0.51 1.89 24.62
CA LYS A 316 -1.69 2.17 25.44
C LYS A 316 -2.54 0.93 25.68
N SER A 317 -2.83 0.17 24.62
CA SER A 317 -3.57 -1.09 24.72
C SER A 317 -2.83 -2.08 25.63
N ALA A 318 -1.51 -2.21 25.48
CA ALA A 318 -0.69 -3.06 26.33
C ALA A 318 -0.69 -2.64 27.80
N GLN A 319 -0.65 -1.34 28.08
CA GLN A 319 -0.74 -0.82 29.44
C GLN A 319 -2.10 -1.18 30.08
N TRP A 320 -3.20 -1.00 29.35
CA TRP A 320 -4.52 -1.41 29.83
C TRP A 320 -4.62 -2.91 30.13
N ILE A 321 -4.10 -3.77 29.25
CA ILE A 321 -4.05 -5.22 29.51
C ILE A 321 -3.27 -5.50 30.80
N LYS A 322 -2.10 -4.88 30.96
CA LYS A 322 -1.26 -5.06 32.15
C LYS A 322 -1.96 -4.64 33.44
N ASP A 323 -2.81 -3.64 33.41
CA ASP A 323 -3.54 -3.15 34.59
C ASP A 323 -4.78 -3.99 34.89
N ILE A 324 -5.42 -4.56 33.88
CA ILE A 324 -6.63 -5.39 34.03
C ILE A 324 -6.30 -6.84 34.36
N CYS A 325 -5.30 -7.43 33.71
CA CYS A 325 -4.96 -8.85 33.82
C CYS A 325 -3.93 -9.15 34.94
N ARG A 326 -3.80 -8.26 35.94
CA ARG A 326 -2.85 -8.44 37.06
C ARG A 326 -3.11 -9.67 37.90
#